data_AF-A0AAQ3MD03-F1
#
_entry.id   AF-A0AAQ3MD03-F1
#
_cell.length_a   1.000
_cell.length_b   1.000
_cell.length_c   1.000
_cell.angle_alpha   90.00
_cell.angle_beta   90.00
_cell.angle_gamma   90.00
#
_symmetry.space_group_name_H-M   'P 1'
#
loop_
_entity.id
_entity.type
_entity.pdbx_description
1 polymer ?
#
loop_
_entity_poly.entity_id
_entity_poly.type
_entity_poly.pdbx_seq_one_letter_code
_entity_poly.pdbx_strand_id
1 'polypeptide(L)'
;MDPSLRNSPALIRRIEILRDELIKRFEALISYAVTDKTDRNTTALAQYSMQYETDALIRCAENLLSLIRQLQEAWLFGQLNTIDGPTQQQANDDTKAVTELLQQLIARQSGELRNGDAMLMEEENDVTTNGD
;
A
#
# COMPACT_ATOMS: atom_id res chain seq x y z
N MET A 1 -0.69 5.34 4.52
CA MET A 1 -1.86 4.48 4.79
C MET A 1 -1.57 3.64 6.02
N ASP A 2 -2.33 3.81 7.09
CA ASP A 2 -2.18 3.02 8.31
C ASP A 2 -2.44 1.53 7.97
N PRO A 3 -1.49 0.62 8.24
CA PRO A 3 -1.62 -0.80 7.88
C PRO A 3 -2.81 -1.49 8.55
N SER A 4 -3.36 -0.94 9.64
CA SER A 4 -4.56 -1.46 10.30
C SER A 4 -5.84 -1.37 9.45
N LEU A 5 -5.88 -0.45 8.47
CA LEU A 5 -7.01 -0.30 7.53
C LEU A 5 -7.13 -1.47 6.54
N ARG A 6 -6.11 -2.34 6.45
CA ARG A 6 -6.10 -3.52 5.58
C ARG A 6 -6.71 -4.77 6.23
N ASN A 7 -7.07 -4.69 7.53
CA ASN A 7 -7.54 -5.82 8.30
C ASN A 7 -8.96 -5.56 8.86
N SER A 8 -9.97 -6.21 8.28
CA SER A 8 -11.38 -6.05 8.66
C SER A 8 -11.64 -6.20 10.19
N PRO A 9 -11.17 -7.24 10.88
CA PRO A 9 -11.34 -7.36 12.33
C PRO A 9 -10.56 -6.32 13.17
N ALA A 10 -9.57 -5.63 12.61
CA ALA A 10 -8.94 -4.49 13.30
C ALA A 10 -9.81 -3.23 13.18
N LEU A 11 -10.40 -3.00 12.01
CA LEU A 11 -11.36 -1.91 11.78
C LEU A 11 -12.61 -2.05 12.65
N ILE A 12 -13.19 -3.25 12.72
CA ILE A 12 -14.36 -3.50 13.56
C ILE A 12 -14.05 -3.18 15.03
N ARG A 13 -12.92 -3.67 15.54
CA ARG A 13 -12.48 -3.34 16.91
C ARG A 13 -12.29 -1.84 17.13
N ARG A 14 -11.70 -1.13 16.16
CA ARG A 14 -11.53 0.33 16.23
C ARG A 14 -12.88 1.04 16.32
N ILE A 15 -13.87 0.61 15.52
CA ILE A 15 -15.23 1.14 15.53
C ILE A 15 -15.89 0.88 16.89
N GLU A 16 -15.78 -0.35 17.41
CA GLU A 16 -16.34 -0.72 18.71
C GLU A 16 -15.75 0.13 19.84
N ILE A 17 -14.42 0.31 19.86
CA ILE A 17 -13.75 1.14 20.87
C ILE A 17 -14.26 2.59 20.82
N LEU A 18 -14.34 3.20 19.63
CA LEU A 18 -14.80 4.58 19.48
C LEU A 18 -16.28 4.74 19.84
N ARG A 19 -17.12 3.75 19.47
CA ARG A 19 -18.53 3.71 19.86
C ARG A 19 -18.68 3.66 21.37
N ASP A 20 -17.99 2.72 22.00
CA ASP A 20 -18.09 2.50 23.44
C ASP A 20 -17.53 3.70 24.22
N GLU A 21 -16.47 4.34 23.74
CA GLU A 21 -15.93 5.57 24.32
C GLU A 21 -16.96 6.70 24.23
N LEU A 22 -17.58 6.93 23.07
CA LEU A 22 -18.60 7.96 22.89
C LEU A 22 -19.77 7.77 23.87
N ILE A 23 -20.28 6.53 23.99
CA ILE A 23 -21.38 6.20 24.88
C ILE A 23 -20.98 6.42 26.34
N LYS A 24 -19.80 5.96 26.76
CA LYS A 24 -19.30 6.11 28.14
C LYS A 24 -19.17 7.58 28.55
N ARG A 25 -18.65 8.43 27.66
CA ARG A 25 -18.53 9.88 27.93
C ARG A 25 -19.89 10.54 28.11
N PHE A 26 -20.86 10.18 27.27
CA PHE A 26 -22.22 10.70 27.38
C PHE A 26 -22.94 10.21 28.65
N GLU A 27 -22.79 8.92 28.99
CA GLU A 27 -23.33 8.34 30.22
C GLU A 27 -22.74 9.01 31.47
N ALA A 28 -21.43 9.28 31.47
CA ALA A 28 -20.78 10.02 32.55
C ALA A 28 -21.38 11.42 32.71
N LEU A 29 -21.64 12.14 31.61
CA LEU A 29 -22.25 13.47 31.63
C LEU A 29 -23.66 13.45 32.25
N ILE A 30 -24.48 12.44 31.89
CA ILE A 30 -25.79 12.22 32.51
C ILE A 30 -25.64 11.91 34.01
N SER A 31 -24.66 11.09 34.40
CA SER A 31 -24.43 10.75 35.81
C SER A 31 -24.11 11.97 36.68
N TYR A 32 -23.34 12.93 36.14
CA TYR A 32 -23.07 14.19 36.83
C TYR A 32 -24.30 15.11 36.86
N ALA A 33 -25.14 15.09 35.82
CA ALA A 33 -26.34 15.92 35.76
C ALA A 33 -27.44 15.49 36.75
N VAL A 34 -27.52 14.20 37.07
CA VAL A 34 -28.51 13.63 38.00
C VAL A 34 -28.06 13.77 39.47
N THR A 35 -26.85 14.25 39.74
CA THR A 35 -26.32 14.34 41.10
C THR A 35 -27.01 15.42 41.93
N ASP A 36 -27.72 15.03 42.99
CA ASP A 36 -28.47 15.92 43.90
C ASP A 36 -27.62 16.53 45.04
N LYS A 37 -26.29 16.36 44.97
CA LYS A 37 -25.36 16.85 45.99
C LYS A 37 -25.05 18.34 45.76
N THR A 38 -25.62 19.19 46.60
CA THR A 38 -25.53 20.66 46.54
C THR A 38 -24.38 21.25 47.37
N ASP A 39 -23.42 20.44 47.86
CA ASP A 39 -22.22 20.97 48.50
C ASP A 39 -21.37 21.78 47.51
N ARG A 40 -20.74 22.85 47.98
CA ARG A 40 -19.98 23.77 47.13
C ARG A 40 -18.80 23.07 46.45
N ASN A 41 -18.10 22.22 47.19
CA ASN A 41 -16.95 21.49 46.67
C ASN A 41 -17.39 20.40 45.68
N THR A 42 -18.49 19.68 45.98
CA THR A 42 -19.04 18.67 45.07
C THR A 42 -19.55 19.28 43.78
N THR A 43 -20.17 20.46 43.85
CA THR A 43 -20.69 21.18 42.68
C THR A 43 -19.55 21.69 41.79
N ALA A 44 -18.51 22.27 42.39
CA ALA A 44 -17.33 22.74 41.66
C ALA A 44 -16.61 21.57 40.95
N LEU A 45 -16.48 20.43 41.62
CA LEU A 45 -15.90 19.22 41.02
C LEU A 45 -16.76 18.70 39.87
N ALA A 46 -18.08 18.60 40.07
CA ALA A 46 -19.01 18.14 39.03
C ALA A 46 -18.99 19.04 37.80
N GLN A 47 -18.91 20.36 37.98
CA GLN A 47 -18.78 21.32 36.89
C GLN A 47 -17.49 21.09 36.08
N TYR A 48 -16.35 20.91 36.75
CA TYR A 48 -15.08 20.63 36.08
C TYR A 48 -15.13 19.29 35.32
N SER A 49 -15.67 18.25 35.96
CA SER A 49 -15.84 16.93 35.33
C SER A 49 -16.76 17.00 34.11
N MET A 50 -17.87 17.73 34.16
CA MET A 50 -18.73 17.93 33.00
C MET A 50 -18.01 18.60 31.82
N GLN A 51 -17.19 19.62 32.08
CA GLN A 51 -16.41 20.28 31.04
C GLN A 51 -15.39 19.30 30.43
N TYR A 52 -14.68 18.55 31.27
CA TYR A 52 -13.72 17.53 30.82
C TYR A 52 -14.39 16.43 29.97
N GLU A 53 -15.52 15.88 30.42
CA GLU A 53 -16.24 14.85 29.67
C GLU A 53 -16.80 15.39 28.35
N THR A 54 -17.19 16.67 28.30
CA THR A 54 -17.64 17.33 27.07
C THR A 54 -16.50 17.46 26.05
N ASP A 55 -15.32 17.92 26.48
CA ASP A 55 -14.15 18.01 25.61
C ASP A 55 -13.70 16.62 25.11
N ALA A 56 -13.75 15.61 25.99
CA ALA A 56 -13.45 14.23 25.64
C ALA A 56 -14.47 13.66 24.64
N LEU A 57 -15.76 13.98 24.78
CA LEU A 57 -16.81 13.59 23.85
C LEU A 57 -16.59 14.20 22.46
N ILE A 58 -16.25 15.49 22.39
CA ILE A 58 -15.91 16.18 21.13
C ILE A 58 -14.73 15.48 20.45
N ARG A 59 -13.64 15.23 21.19
CA ARG A 59 -12.47 14.49 20.66
C ARG A 59 -12.83 13.10 20.15
N CYS A 60 -13.70 12.38 20.86
CA CYS A 60 -14.18 11.07 20.41
C CYS A 60 -14.94 11.17 19.08
N ALA A 61 -15.78 12.21 18.92
CA ALA A 61 -16.48 12.46 17.66
C ALA A 61 -15.52 12.84 16.52
N GLU A 62 -14.49 13.64 16.79
CA GLU A 62 -13.43 13.97 15.83
C GLU A 62 -12.66 12.73 15.37
N ASN A 63 -12.31 11.85 16.31
CA ASN A 63 -11.67 10.57 16.01
C ASN A 63 -12.55 9.66 15.14
N LEU A 64 -13.85 9.64 15.41
CA LEU A 64 -14.82 8.88 14.60
C LEU A 64 -14.93 9.46 13.18
N LEU A 65 -15.00 10.78 13.04
CA LEU A 65 -15.01 11.44 11.74
C LEU A 65 -13.72 11.18 10.95
N SER A 66 -12.57 11.20 11.63
CA SER A 66 -11.27 10.85 11.05
C SER A 66 -11.25 9.41 10.53
N LEU A 67 -11.81 8.46 11.29
CA LEU A 67 -11.94 7.07 10.85
C LEU A 67 -12.84 6.93 9.61
N ILE A 68 -13.99 7.64 9.58
CA ILE A 68 -14.88 7.65 8.41
C ILE A 68 -14.12 8.14 7.18
N ARG A 69 -13.36 9.24 7.33
CA ARG A 69 -12.56 9.78 6.23
C ARG A 69 -11.53 8.75 5.74
N GLN A 70 -10.83 8.07 6.65
CA GLN A 70 -9.88 7.01 6.28
C GLN A 70 -10.56 5.86 5.53
N LEU A 71 -11.77 5.47 5.92
CA LEU A 71 -12.56 4.44 5.21
C LEU A 71 -12.98 4.91 3.82
N GLN A 72 -13.41 6.16 3.68
CA GLN A 72 -13.74 6.77 2.39
C GLN A 72 -12.50 6.87 1.48
N GLU A 73 -11.36 7.28 2.03
CA GLU A 73 -10.09 7.31 1.31
C GLU A 73 -9.66 5.90 0.89
N ALA A 74 -9.80 4.90 1.75
CA ALA A 74 -9.53 3.50 1.41
C ALA A 74 -10.47 2.97 0.31
N TRP A 75 -11.73 3.43 0.28
CA TRP A 75 -12.69 3.06 -0.76
C TRP A 75 -12.42 3.77 -2.10
N LEU A 76 -12.16 5.08 -2.07
CA LEU A 76 -11.92 5.92 -3.25
C LEU A 76 -10.57 5.64 -3.91
N PHE A 77 -9.52 5.45 -3.09
CA PHE A 77 -8.15 5.26 -3.59
C PHE A 77 -7.75 3.79 -3.66
N GLY A 78 -8.54 2.88 -3.08
CA GLY A 78 -8.34 1.44 -3.15
C GLY A 78 -6.91 0.98 -2.87
N GLN A 79 -6.57 -0.22 -3.34
CA GLN A 79 -5.18 -0.43 -3.75
C GLN A 79 -5.03 0.37 -5.04
N LEU A 80 -4.16 1.38 -5.04
CA LEU A 80 -3.74 2.05 -6.26
C LEU A 80 -3.20 0.94 -7.18
N ASN A 81 -4.02 0.49 -8.12
CA ASN A 81 -3.64 -0.57 -9.05
C ASN A 81 -2.72 0.07 -10.09
N THR A 82 -1.51 0.44 -9.67
CA THR A 82 -0.48 1.08 -10.52
C THR A 82 0.17 0.10 -11.48
N ILE A 83 -0.23 -1.16 -11.44
CA ILE A 83 0.40 -2.26 -12.19
C ILE A 83 -0.39 -2.57 -13.47
N ASP A 84 -1.68 -2.22 -13.52
CA ASP A 84 -2.56 -2.49 -14.68
C ASP A 84 -2.82 -1.23 -15.54
N GLY A 85 -1.82 -0.34 -15.63
CA GLY A 85 -1.87 0.85 -16.47
C GLY A 85 -1.33 0.62 -17.90
N PRO A 86 -1.69 1.45 -18.89
CA PRO A 86 -1.18 1.36 -20.27
C PRO A 86 0.36 1.40 -20.36
N THR A 87 1.00 1.98 -19.35
CA THR A 87 2.45 2.04 -19.19
C THR A 87 3.09 0.66 -18.98
N GLN A 88 2.41 -0.30 -18.34
CA GLN A 88 2.91 -1.66 -18.16
C GLN A 88 2.79 -2.46 -19.47
N GLN A 89 1.71 -2.25 -20.22
CA GLN A 89 1.54 -2.86 -21.54
C GLN A 89 2.67 -2.40 -22.47
N GLN A 90 2.96 -1.10 -22.50
CA GLN A 90 4.10 -0.53 -23.25
C GLN A 90 5.44 -1.08 -22.77
N ALA A 91 5.69 -1.14 -21.45
CA ALA A 91 6.94 -1.68 -20.92
C ALA A 91 7.11 -3.18 -21.21
N ASN A 92 6.02 -3.96 -21.19
CA ASN A 92 6.02 -5.38 -21.53
C ASN A 92 6.25 -5.59 -23.03
N ASP A 93 5.66 -4.75 -23.87
CA ASP A 93 5.81 -4.82 -25.33
C ASP A 93 7.23 -4.39 -25.76
N ASP A 94 7.80 -3.36 -25.12
CA ASP A 94 9.20 -2.95 -25.31
C ASP A 94 10.18 -4.05 -24.85
N THR A 95 9.89 -4.69 -23.70
CA THR A 95 10.72 -5.81 -23.20
C THR A 95 10.72 -6.97 -24.19
N LYS A 96 9.57 -7.30 -24.80
CA LYS A 96 9.47 -8.33 -25.84
C LYS A 96 10.29 -7.98 -27.07
N ALA A 97 10.18 -6.75 -27.57
CA ALA A 97 10.94 -6.28 -28.73
C ALA A 97 12.46 -6.35 -28.50
N VAL A 98 12.92 -5.96 -27.30
CA VAL A 98 14.33 -6.06 -26.92
C VAL A 98 14.79 -7.52 -26.82
N THR A 99 13.97 -8.42 -26.27
CA THR A 99 14.32 -9.85 -26.22
C THR A 99 14.40 -10.48 -27.61
N GLU A 100 13.50 -10.13 -28.54
CA GLU A 100 13.56 -10.62 -29.93
C GLU A 100 14.81 -10.13 -30.65
N LEU A 101 15.18 -8.85 -30.48
CA LEU A 101 16.41 -8.29 -31.03
C LEU A 101 17.67 -8.95 -30.45
N LEU A 102 17.71 -9.18 -29.14
CA LEU A 102 18.80 -9.92 -28.50
C LEU A 102 18.92 -11.34 -29.05
N GLN A 103 17.79 -12.01 -29.29
CA GLN A 103 17.78 -13.37 -29.83
C GLN A 103 18.26 -13.41 -31.28
N GLN A 104 17.94 -12.41 -32.09
CA GLN A 104 18.47 -12.25 -33.45
C GLN A 104 19.97 -11.93 -33.45
N LEU A 105 20.46 -11.10 -32.52
CA LEU A 105 21.89 -10.81 -32.37
C LEU A 105 22.67 -12.04 -31.94
N ILE A 106 22.16 -12.84 -30.99
CA ILE A 106 22.76 -14.12 -30.59
C ILE A 106 22.77 -15.09 -31.77
N ALA A 107 21.68 -15.19 -32.53
CA ALA A 107 21.63 -16.03 -33.74
C ALA A 107 22.64 -15.59 -34.80
N ARG A 108 22.80 -14.28 -35.01
CA ARG A 108 23.78 -13.71 -35.95
C ARG A 108 25.23 -13.93 -35.49
N GLN A 109 25.51 -13.71 -34.20
CA GLN A 109 26.83 -13.92 -33.61
C GLN A 109 27.22 -15.40 -33.61
N SER A 110 26.27 -16.30 -33.34
CA SER A 110 26.49 -17.76 -33.44
C SER A 110 26.64 -18.24 -34.90
N GLY A 111 26.04 -17.55 -35.87
CA GLY A 111 26.27 -17.78 -37.30
C GLY A 111 27.64 -17.28 -37.78
N GLU A 112 28.13 -16.15 -37.25
CA GLU A 112 29.46 -15.61 -37.55
C GLU A 112 30.58 -16.46 -36.92
N LEU A 113 30.38 -17.02 -35.73
CA LEU A 113 31.31 -17.99 -35.13
C LEU A 113 31.42 -19.29 -35.95
N ARG A 114 30.31 -19.74 -36.55
CA ARG A 114 30.30 -20.94 -37.41
C ARG A 114 30.96 -20.73 -38.77
N ASN A 115 30.95 -19.50 -39.29
CA ASN A 115 31.66 -19.13 -40.53
C ASN A 115 33.15 -18.82 -40.27
N GLY A 116 33.51 -18.28 -39.11
CA GLY A 116 34.89 -18.08 -38.70
C GLY A 116 35.66 -19.39 -38.52
N ASP A 117 35.03 -20.40 -37.91
CA ASP A 117 35.62 -21.74 -37.76
C ASP A 117 35.75 -22.49 -39.11
N ALA A 118 34.86 -22.23 -40.08
CA ALA A 118 34.96 -22.81 -41.42
C ALA A 118 36.09 -22.17 -42.25
N MET A 119 36.34 -20.86 -42.07
CA MET A 119 37.41 -20.15 -42.78
C MET A 119 38.81 -20.55 -42.29
N LEU A 120 38.96 -20.90 -41.01
CA LEU A 120 40.23 -21.40 -40.45
C LEU A 120 40.56 -22.84 -40.85
N MET A 121 39.60 -23.60 -41.40
CA MET A 121 39.85 -24.95 -41.93
C MET A 121 40.14 -24.97 -43.43
N GLU A 122 39.87 -23.89 -44.16
CA GLU A 122 40.15 -23.80 -45.60
C GLU A 122 41.59 -23.36 -45.90
N GLU A 123 42.28 -22.69 -44.96
CA GLU A 123 43.65 -22.22 -45.16
C GLU A 123 44.72 -23.31 -44.89
N GLU A 124 44.36 -24.44 -44.25
CA GLU A 124 45.31 -25.52 -43.94
C GLU A 124 45.44 -26.58 -45.07
N ASN A 125 44.62 -26.51 -46.12
CA ASN A 125 44.53 -27.56 -47.14
C ASN A 125 45.21 -27.24 -48.49
N ASP A 126 45.87 -26.09 -48.66
CA ASP A 126 46.49 -25.68 -49.94
C ASP A 126 48.02 -25.95 -50.03
N VAL A 127 48.63 -26.69 -49.09
CA VAL A 127 50.10 -26.87 -49.05
C VAL A 127 50.58 -28.28 -49.46
N THR A 128 49.71 -29.24 -49.78
CA THR A 128 50.16 -30.64 -50.04
C THR A 128 49.65 -31.30 -51.32
N THR A 129 49.77 -30.65 -52.48
CA THR A 129 49.73 -31.37 -53.77
C THR A 129 50.74 -30.80 -54.77
N ASN A 130 52.03 -31.05 -54.53
CA ASN A 130 53.07 -31.07 -55.56
C ASN A 130 54.07 -32.16 -55.18
N GLY A 131 54.14 -33.24 -55.96
CA GLY A 131 55.18 -34.26 -55.81
C GLY A 131 54.76 -35.66 -56.27
N ASP A 132 55.16 -35.95 -57.52
CA ASP A 132 55.36 -37.25 -58.18
C ASP A 132 54.18 -38.20 -58.47
#